data_AF-A0A172RW61-F1
#
_entry.id   AF-A0A172RW61-F1
#
_cell.length_a   1.000
_cell.length_b   1.000
_cell.length_c   1.000
_cell.angle_alpha   90.00
_cell.angle_beta   90.00
_cell.angle_gamma   90.00
#
_symmetry.space_group_name_H-M   'P 1'
#
loop_
_entity.id
_entity.type
_entity.pdbx_description
1 polymer ?
#
loop_
_entity_poly.entity_id
_entity_poly.type
_entity_poly.pdbx_seq_one_letter_code
_entity_poly.pdbx_strand_id
1 'polypeptide(L)'
;MSYTLLSPTKEHHDFGNGVHAYRYCGMVTIVGSITISSSNLHPTIGTLPAGWRPGYYVAADCLIPVTQSADVPPYVDVLTDGRVTVESRGYVGTAFVNVTAATA
;
A
#
# COMPACT_ATOMS: atom_id res chain seq x y z
N MET A 1 -5.43 40.74 6.77
CA MET A 1 -4.74 39.88 5.78
C MET A 1 -4.96 38.44 6.18
N SER A 2 -5.67 37.67 5.36
CA SER A 2 -5.94 36.24 5.58
C SER A 2 -4.75 35.45 5.06
N TYR A 3 -4.06 34.70 5.93
CA TYR A 3 -3.09 33.72 5.49
C TYR A 3 -3.85 32.45 5.11
N THR A 4 -4.19 32.31 3.84
CA THR A 4 -4.67 31.02 3.33
C THR A 4 -3.49 30.06 3.37
N LEU A 5 -3.53 29.09 4.27
CA LEU A 5 -2.59 27.97 4.29
C LEU A 5 -2.72 27.21 2.95
N LEU A 6 -1.81 27.49 2.02
CA LEU A 6 -1.69 26.82 0.71
C LEU A 6 -1.15 25.38 0.82
N SER A 7 -1.36 24.71 1.95
CA SER A 7 -1.01 23.29 2.06
C SER A 7 -1.89 22.54 1.08
N PRO A 8 -1.32 21.82 0.09
CA PRO A 8 -2.14 21.10 -0.88
C PRO A 8 -3.07 20.14 -0.16
N THR A 9 -4.32 20.04 -0.62
CA THR A 9 -5.31 19.17 0.00
C THR A 9 -4.78 17.74 -0.01
N LYS A 10 -4.76 17.10 1.16
CA LYS A 10 -4.47 15.67 1.27
C LYS A 10 -5.65 14.91 0.66
N GLU A 11 -5.44 14.30 -0.50
CA GLU A 11 -6.47 13.49 -1.15
C GLU A 11 -6.51 12.09 -0.49
N HIS A 12 -7.67 11.44 -0.48
CA HIS A 12 -7.90 10.11 0.13
C HIS A 12 -8.61 9.17 -0.84
N HIS A 13 -8.17 7.91 -0.85
CA HIS A 13 -8.77 6.82 -1.60
C HIS A 13 -8.92 5.60 -0.69
N ASP A 14 -10.12 5.04 -0.65
CA ASP A 14 -10.43 3.82 0.11
C ASP A 14 -10.54 2.64 -0.86
N PHE A 15 -9.79 1.56 -0.58
CA PHE A 15 -9.86 0.33 -1.37
C PHE A 15 -11.03 -0.59 -0.96
N GLY A 16 -11.75 -0.27 0.13
CA GLY A 16 -12.92 -1.03 0.60
C GLY A 16 -12.58 -2.31 1.37
N ASN A 17 -11.32 -2.49 1.76
CA ASN A 17 -10.82 -3.68 2.45
C ASN A 17 -9.97 -3.35 3.70
N GLY A 18 -10.15 -2.16 4.28
CA GLY A 18 -9.38 -1.70 5.43
C GLY A 18 -8.00 -1.14 5.09
N VAL A 19 -7.70 -0.99 3.80
CA VAL A 19 -6.52 -0.29 3.29
C VAL A 19 -6.94 1.02 2.64
N HIS A 20 -6.17 2.06 2.91
CA HIS A 20 -6.39 3.41 2.41
C HIS A 20 -5.12 3.95 1.76
N ALA A 21 -5.29 4.76 0.72
CA ALA A 21 -4.22 5.55 0.13
C ALA A 21 -4.46 7.05 0.39
N TYR A 22 -3.37 7.77 0.63
CA TYR A 22 -3.37 9.22 0.80
C TYR A 22 -2.37 9.85 -0.15
N ARG A 23 -2.77 10.89 -0.88
CA ARG A 23 -1.88 11.64 -1.76
C ARG A 23 -1.59 13.02 -1.22
N TYR A 24 -0.32 13.42 -1.21
CA TYR A 24 0.13 14.75 -0.82
C TYR A 24 1.45 15.10 -1.53
N CYS A 25 1.53 16.29 -2.16
CA CYS A 25 2.74 16.80 -2.81
C CYS A 25 3.45 15.82 -3.77
N GLY A 26 2.70 15.03 -4.55
CA GLY A 26 3.27 14.04 -5.47
C GLY A 26 3.76 12.75 -4.81
N MET A 27 3.43 12.54 -3.54
CA MET A 27 3.66 11.28 -2.82
C MET A 27 2.32 10.62 -2.54
N VAL A 28 2.28 9.30 -2.63
CA VAL A 28 1.14 8.48 -2.23
C VAL A 28 1.60 7.53 -1.13
N THR A 29 0.92 7.60 0.01
CA THR A 29 1.14 6.69 1.14
C THR A 29 -0.06 5.74 1.24
N ILE A 30 0.19 4.44 1.17
CA ILE A 30 -0.80 3.38 1.35
C ILE A 30 -0.61 2.79 2.74
N VAL A 31 -1.67 2.80 3.55
CA VAL A 31 -1.67 2.27 4.91
C VAL A 31 -2.94 1.47 5.20
N GLY A 32 -2.80 0.42 6.00
CA GLY A 32 -3.94 -0.31 6.53
C GLY A 32 -3.58 -1.74 6.86
N SER A 33 -4.61 -2.58 6.93
CA SER A 33 -4.43 -4.01 7.21
C SER A 33 -5.32 -4.85 6.32
N ILE A 34 -4.80 -5.98 5.84
CA ILE A 34 -5.54 -6.97 5.06
C ILE A 34 -5.30 -8.37 5.61
N THR A 35 -6.31 -9.24 5.54
CA THR A 35 -6.18 -10.64 5.94
C THR A 35 -5.65 -11.47 4.77
N ILE A 36 -4.52 -12.13 4.98
CA ILE A 36 -3.96 -13.15 4.09
C ILE A 36 -4.49 -14.51 4.51
N SER A 37 -5.03 -15.28 3.56
CA SER A 37 -5.51 -16.65 3.79
C SER A 37 -4.59 -17.67 3.11
N SER A 38 -4.61 -18.92 3.58
CA SER A 38 -3.89 -20.03 2.92
C SER A 38 -4.35 -20.29 1.48
N SER A 39 -5.58 -19.89 1.13
CA SER A 39 -6.13 -19.97 -0.22
C SER A 39 -5.74 -18.79 -1.12
N ASN A 40 -5.18 -17.72 -0.57
CA ASN A 40 -4.75 -16.53 -1.31
C ASN A 40 -3.56 -15.86 -0.62
N LEU A 41 -2.37 -16.33 -0.97
CA LEU A 41 -1.09 -15.82 -0.46
C LEU A 41 -0.64 -14.51 -1.15
N HIS A 42 -1.34 -14.10 -2.21
CA HIS A 42 -0.98 -12.93 -3.01
C HIS A 42 -2.18 -12.00 -3.26
N PRO A 43 -2.87 -11.53 -2.19
CA PRO A 43 -4.06 -10.73 -2.39
C PRO A 43 -3.74 -9.40 -3.05
N THR A 44 -4.57 -9.05 -4.03
CA THR A 44 -4.62 -7.70 -4.57
C THR A 44 -5.42 -6.83 -3.62
N ILE A 45 -4.79 -5.77 -3.12
CA ILE A 45 -5.45 -4.77 -2.27
C ILE A 45 -6.41 -3.93 -3.13
N GLY A 46 -5.94 -3.47 -4.29
CA GLY A 46 -6.73 -2.62 -5.17
C GLY A 46 -5.87 -1.96 -6.24
N THR A 47 -6.42 -0.94 -6.89
CA THR A 47 -5.72 -0.18 -7.94
C THR A 47 -5.79 1.31 -7.64
N LEU A 48 -4.65 1.98 -7.64
CA LEU A 48 -4.56 3.43 -7.46
C LEU A 48 -5.23 4.20 -8.62
N PRO A 49 -5.85 5.35 -8.33
CA PRO A 49 -6.35 6.27 -9.36
C PRO A 49 -5.26 6.66 -10.36
N ALA A 50 -5.62 6.95 -11.62
CA ALA A 50 -4.67 7.17 -12.70
C ALA A 50 -3.58 8.23 -12.39
N GLY A 51 -3.92 9.32 -11.69
CA GLY A 51 -2.96 10.38 -11.30
C GLY A 51 -2.16 10.10 -10.03
N TRP A 52 -2.33 8.93 -9.41
CA TRP A 52 -1.68 8.52 -8.17
C TRP A 52 -0.66 7.40 -8.39
N ARG A 53 -0.58 6.88 -9.61
CA ARG A 53 0.28 5.75 -9.96
C ARG A 53 1.74 6.16 -9.91
N PRO A 54 2.64 5.30 -9.40
CA PRO A 54 4.06 5.59 -9.45
C PRO A 54 4.59 5.41 -10.87
N GLY A 55 5.64 6.16 -11.22
CA GLY A 55 6.33 6.03 -12.51
C GLY A 55 7.22 4.81 -12.62
N TYR A 56 7.46 4.13 -11.51
CA TYR A 56 8.34 2.98 -11.36
C TYR A 56 7.73 1.97 -10.39
N TYR A 57 8.22 0.74 -10.44
CA TYR A 57 7.84 -0.30 -9.49
C TYR A 57 8.36 0.04 -8.09
N VAL A 58 7.50 -0.09 -7.08
CA VAL A 58 7.84 0.13 -5.67
C VAL A 58 7.54 -1.14 -4.90
N ALA A 59 8.53 -1.60 -4.12
CA ALA A 59 8.37 -2.67 -3.15
C ALA A 59 8.76 -2.16 -1.76
N ALA A 60 8.00 -2.52 -0.74
CA ALA A 60 8.31 -2.19 0.65
C ALA A 60 7.94 -3.34 1.57
N ASP A 61 8.73 -3.57 2.62
CA ASP A 61 8.46 -4.61 3.61
C ASP A 61 7.07 -4.42 4.24
N CYS A 62 6.39 -5.53 4.48
CA CYS A 62 5.14 -5.53 5.24
C CYS A 62 5.28 -6.38 6.49
N LEU A 63 4.50 -6.07 7.53
CA LEU A 63 4.52 -6.82 8.77
C LEU A 63 3.38 -7.83 8.78
N ILE A 64 3.69 -9.10 8.89
CA ILE A 64 2.71 -10.16 9.18
C ILE A 64 3.14 -10.81 10.51
N PRO A 65 2.44 -10.57 11.63
CA PRO A 65 2.80 -11.17 12.91
C PRO A 65 2.59 -12.68 12.84
N VAL A 66 3.69 -13.43 12.86
CA VAL A 66 3.69 -14.89 12.80
C VAL A 66 4.57 -15.47 13.90
N THR A 67 4.27 -16.68 14.33
CA THR A 67 5.06 -17.41 15.33
C THR A 67 6.32 -18.06 14.74
N GLN A 68 6.44 -18.14 13.41
CA GLN A 68 7.58 -18.71 12.70
C GLN A 68 8.01 -17.77 11.58
N SER A 69 9.29 -17.41 11.52
CA SER A 69 9.87 -16.65 10.40
C SER A 69 10.35 -17.60 9.30
N ALA A 70 9.98 -17.30 8.05
CA ALA A 70 10.64 -17.78 6.84
C ALA A 70 11.87 -16.93 6.51
N ASP A 71 12.73 -17.44 5.63
CA ASP A 71 13.99 -16.78 5.23
C ASP A 71 13.77 -15.47 4.44
N VAL A 72 12.56 -15.26 3.90
CA VAL A 72 12.23 -14.09 3.08
C VAL A 72 11.08 -13.32 3.75
N PRO A 73 11.25 -12.01 4.02
CA PRO A 73 10.19 -11.19 4.57
C PRO A 73 9.07 -10.97 3.54
N PRO A 74 7.82 -10.78 3.99
CA PRO A 74 6.73 -10.42 3.10
C PRO A 74 6.84 -8.93 2.73
N TYR A 75 6.30 -8.57 1.57
CA TYR A 75 6.35 -7.19 1.08
C TYR A 75 5.06 -6.80 0.37
N VAL A 76 4.90 -5.50 0.15
CA VAL A 76 3.83 -4.90 -0.64
C VAL A 76 4.45 -4.36 -1.92
N ASP A 77 3.81 -4.70 -3.03
CA ASP A 77 4.12 -4.18 -4.36
C ASP A 77 3.16 -3.08 -4.75
N VAL A 78 3.69 -2.03 -5.37
CA VAL A 78 2.94 -1.04 -6.12
C VAL A 78 3.47 -1.04 -7.55
N LEU A 79 2.66 -1.57 -8.45
CA LEU A 79 2.96 -1.66 -9.88
C LEU A 79 2.73 -0.30 -10.57
N THR A 80 3.36 -0.10 -11.73
CA THR A 80 3.25 1.15 -12.52
C THR A 80 1.84 1.38 -13.09
N ASP A 81 1.03 0.33 -13.20
CA ASP A 81 -0.40 0.43 -13.53
C ASP A 81 -1.28 0.81 -12.32
N GLY A 82 -0.67 1.02 -11.15
CA GLY A 82 -1.32 1.39 -9.91
C GLY A 82 -1.81 0.21 -9.08
N ARG A 83 -1.68 -1.03 -9.55
CA ARG A 83 -2.10 -2.20 -8.75
C ARG A 83 -1.22 -2.33 -7.50
N VAL A 84 -1.88 -2.56 -6.37
CA VAL A 84 -1.23 -2.78 -5.08
C VAL A 84 -1.48 -4.22 -4.66
N THR A 85 -0.42 -4.98 -4.42
CA THR A 85 -0.50 -6.41 -4.04
C THR A 85 0.38 -6.69 -2.83
N VAL A 86 0.03 -7.72 -2.05
CA VAL A 86 0.88 -8.23 -0.96
C VAL A 86 1.48 -9.55 -1.41
N GLU A 87 2.79 -9.68 -1.28
CA GLU A 87 3.50 -10.94 -1.40
C GLU A 87 3.72 -11.50 0.01
N SER A 88 2.92 -12.50 0.40
CA SER A 88 2.98 -13.01 1.77
C SER A 88 4.11 -14.00 2.01
N ARG A 89 4.81 -14.49 0.98
CA ARG A 89 5.88 -15.50 1.14
C ARG A 89 5.48 -16.74 1.95
N GLY A 90 4.19 -17.10 1.91
CA GLY A 90 3.64 -18.25 2.64
C GLY A 90 3.13 -17.94 4.05
N TYR A 91 3.29 -16.70 4.54
CA TYR A 91 2.68 -16.29 5.80
C TYR A 91 1.16 -16.11 5.65
N VAL A 92 0.42 -16.51 6.68
CA VAL A 92 -1.03 -16.39 6.80
C VAL A 92 -1.33 -15.60 8.06
N GLY A 93 -2.25 -14.64 7.97
CA GLY A 93 -2.57 -13.74 9.07
C GLY A 93 -2.88 -12.32 8.59
N THR A 94 -2.91 -11.39 9.52
CA THR A 94 -3.13 -9.97 9.20
C THR A 94 -1.80 -9.35 8.74
N ALA A 95 -1.78 -8.87 7.50
CA ALA A 95 -0.69 -8.07 6.96
C ALA A 95 -0.94 -6.59 7.22
N PHE A 96 0.02 -5.91 7.83
CA PHE A 96 0.03 -4.46 8.00
C PHE A 96 0.82 -3.83 6.86
N VAL A 97 0.10 -3.06 6.06
CA VAL A 97 0.61 -2.41 4.86
C VAL A 97 1.02 -1.00 5.22
N ASN A 98 2.25 -0.63 4.88
CA ASN A 98 2.74 0.74 4.99
C ASN A 98 3.78 0.98 3.90
N VAL A 99 3.38 1.64 2.81
CA VAL A 99 4.27 1.94 1.69
C VAL A 99 4.05 3.37 1.22
N THR A 100 5.14 4.05 0.87
CA THR A 100 5.09 5.38 0.26
C THR A 100 5.80 5.35 -1.08
N ALA A 101 5.15 5.88 -2.11
CA ALA A 101 5.67 5.96 -3.47
C ALA A 101 5.52 7.38 -4.02
N ALA A 102 6.49 7.81 -4.83
CA ALA A 102 6.35 9.04 -5.62
C ALA A 102 5.44 8.77 -6.83
N THR A 103 4.53 9.69 -7.12
CA THR A 103 3.68 9.64 -8.32
C THR A 103 4.48 10.03 -9.55
N ALA A 104 4.14 9.44 -10.70
CA ALA A 104 4.68 9.84 -12.01
C ALA A 104 4.26 11.26 -12.41
#